data_AF-A0A4P7WX89-F1
#
_entry.id   AF-A0A4P7WX89-F1
#
_cell.length_a   1.000
_cell.length_b   1.000
_cell.length_c   1.000
_cell.angle_alpha   90.00
_cell.angle_beta   90.00
_cell.angle_gamma   90.00
#
_symmetry.space_group_name_H-M   'P 1'
#
loop_
_entity.id
_entity.type
_entity.pdbx_description
1 polymer ?
#
loop_
_entity_poly.entity_id
_entity_poly.type
_entity_poly.pdbx_seq_one_letter_code
_entity_poly.pdbx_strand_id
1 'polypeptide(L)'
;MNIINFFIGALLVNAMPHLIFGLTKTHFLGLFGYSPKGNIAYAILQLLTYCSLFCLKYGYQILLTNVFFIGGLTILCLYFIFGKVLVNFYGKQE
;
A
#
# COMPACT_ATOMS: atom_id res chain seq x y z
N MET A 1 -17.87 -4.73 14.81
CA MET A 1 -16.69 -4.38 14.00
C MET A 1 -15.72 -3.60 14.90
N ASN A 2 -14.49 -4.06 15.10
CA ASN A 2 -13.53 -3.31 15.93
C ASN A 2 -12.93 -2.16 15.11
N ILE A 3 -12.83 -0.96 15.66
CA ILE A 3 -12.32 0.23 14.97
C ILE A 3 -10.88 0.03 14.44
N ILE A 4 -10.08 -0.79 15.13
CA ILE A 4 -8.72 -1.15 14.69
C ILE A 4 -8.77 -1.95 13.38
N ASN A 5 -9.75 -2.85 13.22
CA ASN A 5 -9.89 -3.64 12.00
C ASN A 5 -10.27 -2.78 10.79
N PHE A 6 -11.06 -1.73 11.03
CA PHE A 6 -11.37 -0.74 10.01
C PHE A 6 -10.09 -0.03 9.55
N PHE A 7 -9.26 0.45 10.48
CA PHE A 7 -8.00 1.11 10.11
C PHE A 7 -7.00 0.18 9.44
N ILE A 8 -6.89 -1.08 9.86
CA ILE A 8 -6.06 -2.08 9.19
C ILE A 8 -6.48 -2.23 7.72
N GLY A 9 -7.79 -2.42 7.45
CA GLY A 9 -8.29 -2.51 6.08
C GLY A 9 -8.11 -1.22 5.29
N ALA A 10 -8.44 -0.07 5.90
CA ALA A 10 -8.34 1.24 5.26
C ALA A 10 -6.90 1.59 4.88
N LEU A 11 -5.92 1.34 5.75
CA LEU A 11 -4.51 1.62 5.48
C LEU A 11 -3.95 0.75 4.36
N LEU A 12 -4.32 -0.53 4.31
CA LEU A 12 -3.90 -1.44 3.24
C LEU A 12 -4.45 -0.99 1.89
N VAL A 13 -5.77 -0.74 1.82
CA VAL A 13 -6.44 -0.33 0.58
C VAL A 13 -6.00 1.06 0.15
N ASN A 14 -5.67 1.96 1.08
CA ASN A 14 -5.20 3.31 0.75
C ASN A 14 -3.71 3.35 0.37
N ALA A 15 -2.88 2.40 0.85
CA ALA A 15 -1.48 2.30 0.43
C ALA A 15 -1.35 1.97 -1.08
N MET A 16 -2.25 1.15 -1.62
CA MET A 16 -2.23 0.72 -3.03
C MET A 16 -2.37 1.89 -4.04
N PRO A 17 -3.42 2.74 -4.01
CA PRO A 17 -3.58 3.84 -4.95
C PRO A 17 -2.48 4.89 -4.79
N HIS A 18 -2.04 5.21 -3.57
CA HIS A 18 -0.92 6.14 -3.38
C HIS A 18 0.39 5.59 -3.95
N LEU A 19 0.64 4.28 -3.85
CA LEU A 19 1.78 3.67 -4.53
C LEU A 19 1.66 3.81 -6.05
N ILE A 20 0.49 3.48 -6.62
CA ILE A 20 0.24 3.58 -8.06
C ILE A 20 0.41 5.03 -8.53
N PHE A 21 -0.20 6.01 -7.88
CA PHE A 21 -0.07 7.43 -8.21
C PHE A 21 1.39 7.89 -8.16
N GLY A 22 2.15 7.40 -7.18
CA GLY A 22 3.57 7.65 -7.08
C GLY A 22 4.35 7.09 -8.27
N LEU A 23 4.05 5.86 -8.69
CA LEU A 23 4.68 5.17 -9.81
C LEU A 23 4.30 5.78 -11.17
N THR A 24 3.05 6.19 -11.36
CA THR A 24 2.54 6.83 -12.58
C THR A 24 2.89 8.32 -12.67
N LYS A 25 3.58 8.87 -11.67
CA LYS A 25 3.87 10.31 -11.54
C LYS A 25 2.61 11.18 -11.55
N THR A 26 1.49 10.64 -11.12
CA THR A 26 0.23 11.38 -11.01
C THR A 26 0.28 12.32 -9.80
N HIS A 27 -0.10 13.58 -10.01
CA HIS A 27 -0.22 14.56 -8.94
C HIS A 27 -1.52 14.32 -8.16
N PHE A 28 -1.41 13.50 -7.11
CA PHE A 28 -2.50 13.23 -6.18
C PHE A 28 -2.15 13.74 -4.78
N LEU A 29 -3.12 14.27 -4.04
CA LEU A 29 -2.92 14.78 -2.69
C LEU A 29 -2.70 13.61 -1.72
N GLY A 30 -1.47 13.46 -1.23
CA GLY A 30 -1.16 12.61 -0.08
C GLY A 30 -0.87 13.44 1.17
N LEU A 31 -0.59 12.76 2.29
CA LEU A 31 -0.16 13.42 3.53
C LEU A 31 1.11 14.29 3.33
N PHE A 32 1.96 13.91 2.38
CA PHE A 32 3.19 14.63 2.01
C PHE A 32 3.01 15.56 0.79
N GLY A 33 1.79 16.02 0.53
CA GLY A 33 1.46 16.97 -0.55
C GLY A 33 1.23 16.35 -1.92
N TYR A 34 1.21 17.20 -2.97
CA TYR A 34 0.90 16.84 -4.36
C TYR A 34 2.14 16.38 -5.17
N SER A 35 2.99 15.53 -4.58
CA SER A 35 4.19 15.05 -5.28
C SER A 35 4.15 13.54 -5.48
N PRO A 36 4.60 13.02 -6.63
CA PRO A 36 4.74 11.57 -6.84
C PRO A 36 5.59 10.88 -5.76
N LYS A 37 6.73 11.49 -5.39
CA LYS A 37 7.58 11.00 -4.32
C LYS A 37 6.87 10.99 -2.97
N GLY A 38 6.06 12.03 -2.69
CA GLY A 38 5.22 12.10 -1.51
C GLY A 38 4.17 11.00 -1.46
N ASN A 39 3.56 10.64 -2.59
CA ASN A 39 2.62 9.53 -2.69
C ASN A 39 3.28 8.17 -2.40
N ILE A 40 4.50 7.92 -2.92
CA ILE A 40 5.26 6.70 -2.57
C ILE A 40 5.61 6.68 -1.08
N ALA A 41 6.12 7.78 -0.53
CA ALA A 41 6.44 7.88 0.90
C ALA A 41 5.20 7.66 1.77
N TYR A 42 4.05 8.19 1.34
CA TYR A 42 2.79 8.01 2.06
C TYR A 42 2.29 6.56 2.00
N ALA A 43 2.41 5.90 0.86
CA ALA A 43 2.11 4.47 0.74
C ALA A 43 2.99 3.61 1.65
N ILE A 44 4.29 3.90 1.74
CA ILE A 44 5.22 3.22 2.66
C ILE A 44 4.82 3.44 4.12
N LEU A 45 4.49 4.68 4.51
CA LEU A 45 4.05 4.98 5.87
C LEU A 45 2.78 4.20 6.23
N GLN A 46 1.82 4.14 5.32
CA GLN A 46 0.57 3.39 5.53
C GLN A 46 0.82 1.90 5.65
N LEU A 47 1.71 1.33 4.83
CA LEU A 47 2.13 -0.06 4.93
C LEU A 47 2.76 -0.38 6.30
N LEU A 48 3.69 0.45 6.77
CA LEU A 48 4.33 0.27 8.08
C LEU A 48 3.31 0.38 9.22
N THR A 49 2.39 1.33 9.13
CA THR A 49 1.32 1.53 10.12
C THR A 49 0.34 0.35 10.13
N TYR A 50 -0.03 -0.14 8.95
CA TYR A 50 -0.85 -1.33 8.77
C TYR A 50 -0.22 -2.57 9.42
N CYS A 51 1.05 -2.87 9.11
CA CYS A 51 1.77 -3.99 9.71
C CYS A 51 1.86 -3.85 11.23
N SER A 52 2.17 -2.65 11.72
CA SER A 52 2.28 -2.38 13.17
C SER A 52 0.95 -2.60 13.90
N LEU A 53 -0.15 -2.04 13.40
CA LEU A 53 -1.48 -2.22 13.98
C LEU A 53 -1.94 -3.69 13.93
N PHE A 54 -1.65 -4.39 12.84
CA PHE A 54 -1.97 -5.81 12.72
C PHE A 54 -1.19 -6.64 13.75
N CYS A 55 0.11 -6.44 13.87
CA CYS A 55 0.95 -7.11 14.87
C CYS A 55 0.47 -6.86 16.30
N LEU A 56 0.09 -5.62 16.63
CA LEU A 56 -0.41 -5.26 17.96
C LEU A 56 -1.79 -5.90 18.25
N LYS A 57 -2.64 -6.05 17.24
CA LYS A 57 -4.01 -6.55 17.41
C LYS A 57 -4.11 -8.07 17.43
N TYR A 58 -3.36 -8.73 16.55
CA TYR A 58 -3.48 -10.16 16.25
C TYR A 58 -2.23 -10.96 16.66
N GLY A 59 -1.13 -10.28 16.97
CA GLY A 59 0.15 -10.93 17.22
C GLY A 59 0.85 -11.36 15.93
N TYR A 60 2.17 -11.58 16.03
CA TYR A 60 3.01 -11.93 14.87
C TYR A 60 2.66 -13.31 14.28
N GLN A 61 2.16 -14.23 15.10
CA GLN A 61 1.84 -15.60 14.67
C GLN A 61 0.68 -15.64 13.68
N ILE A 62 -0.22 -14.64 13.73
CA ILE A 62 -1.37 -14.55 12.84
C ILE A 62 -1.02 -13.94 11.47
N LEU A 63 0.15 -13.31 11.34
CA LEU A 63 0.62 -12.77 10.04
C LEU A 63 0.71 -13.84 8.95
N LEU A 64 1.03 -15.07 9.33
CA LEU A 64 1.25 -16.18 8.40
C LEU A 64 0.01 -17.09 8.22
N THR A 65 -1.03 -16.90 9.02
CA THR A 65 -2.28 -17.69 8.92
C THR A 65 -3.44 -16.87 8.36
N ASN A 66 -3.36 -15.54 8.37
CA ASN A 66 -4.41 -14.69 7.84
C ASN A 66 -4.24 -14.48 6.31
N VAL A 67 -5.00 -15.25 5.52
CA VAL A 67 -4.95 -15.22 4.05
C VAL A 67 -5.24 -13.84 3.47
N PHE A 68 -6.15 -13.06 4.06
CA PHE A 68 -6.44 -11.70 3.60
C PHE A 68 -5.26 -10.76 3.80
N PHE A 69 -4.60 -10.85 4.95
CA PHE A 69 -3.40 -10.08 5.23
C PHE A 69 -2.29 -10.43 4.25
N ILE A 70 -1.98 -11.73 4.11
CA ILE A 70 -0.92 -12.21 3.22
C ILE A 70 -1.21 -11.84 1.78
N GLY A 71 -2.44 -12.07 1.31
CA GLY A 71 -2.84 -11.75 -0.06
C GLY A 71 -2.72 -10.27 -0.36
N GLY A 72 -3.27 -9.40 0.51
CA GLY A 72 -3.19 -7.97 0.32
C GLY A 72 -1.76 -7.42 0.40
N LEU A 73 -0.97 -7.90 1.36
CA LEU A 73 0.45 -7.55 1.47
C LEU A 73 1.25 -8.01 0.24
N THR A 74 0.99 -9.22 -0.24
CA THR A 74 1.63 -9.77 -1.45
C THR A 74 1.35 -8.91 -2.66
N ILE A 75 0.10 -8.53 -2.91
CA ILE A 75 -0.27 -7.65 -4.02
C ILE A 75 0.44 -6.29 -3.88
N LEU A 76 0.44 -5.69 -2.70
CA LEU A 76 1.13 -4.41 -2.49
C LEU A 76 2.64 -4.52 -2.76
N CYS A 77 3.30 -5.57 -2.26
CA CYS A 77 4.71 -5.84 -2.54
C CYS A 77 4.98 -6.06 -4.03
N LEU A 78 4.11 -6.77 -4.75
CA LEU A 78 4.21 -6.93 -6.19
C LEU A 78 4.12 -5.59 -6.92
N TYR A 79 3.24 -4.67 -6.50
CA TYR A 79 3.21 -3.32 -7.07
C TYR A 79 4.48 -2.52 -6.76
N PHE A 80 5.10 -2.69 -5.59
CA PHE A 80 6.38 -2.04 -5.29
C PHE A 80 7.50 -2.53 -6.23
N ILE A 81 7.55 -3.83 -6.52
CA ILE A 81 8.60 -4.46 -7.33
C ILE A 81 8.33 -4.26 -8.83
N PHE A 82 7.14 -4.65 -9.28
CA PHE A 82 6.77 -4.70 -10.70
C PHE A 82 5.97 -3.49 -11.16
N GLY A 83 5.45 -2.65 -10.27
CA GLY A 83 4.57 -1.56 -10.67
C GLY A 83 5.25 -0.57 -11.61
N LYS A 84 6.53 -0.26 -11.42
CA LYS A 84 7.30 0.56 -12.38
C LYS A 84 7.42 -0.11 -13.75
N VAL A 85 7.63 -1.43 -13.78
CA VAL A 85 7.71 -2.21 -15.02
C VAL A 85 6.37 -2.20 -15.75
N LEU A 86 5.26 -2.45 -15.03
CA LEU A 86 3.90 -2.44 -15.58
C LEU A 86 3.52 -1.06 -16.11
N VAL A 87 3.76 0.00 -15.34
CA VAL A 87 3.48 1.37 -15.77
C VAL A 87 4.28 1.74 -17.02
N ASN A 88 5.56 1.35 -17.09
CA ASN A 88 6.37 1.60 -18.29
C ASN A 88 5.94 0.73 -19.49
N PHE A 89 5.48 -0.49 -19.26
CA PHE A 89 4.99 -1.39 -20.30
C PHE A 89 3.70 -0.84 -20.94
N TYR A 90 2.72 -0.45 -20.12
CA TYR A 90 1.45 0.09 -20.61
C TYR A 90 1.52 1.56 -21.02
N GLY A 91 2.41 2.36 -20.42
CA GLY A 91 2.59 3.78 -20.72
C GLY A 91 3.29 4.05 -22.05
N LYS A 92 3.90 3.03 -22.67
CA LYS A 92 4.30 3.06 -24.08
C LYS A 92 3.09 2.79 -24.96
N GLN A 93 2.21 3.78 -25.10
CA GLN A 93 1.29 3.83 -26.22
C GLN A 93 2.02 4.56 -27.35
N GLU A 94 2.16 3.90 -28.50
CA GLU A 94 2.80 4.44 -29.71
C GLU A 94 2.21 5.78 -30.14
#